data_AF-A0A4P9WT73-F1
#
_entry.id   AF-A0A4P9WT73-F1
#
_cell.length_a   1.000
_cell.length_b   1.000
_cell.length_c   1.000
_cell.angle_alpha   90.00
_cell.angle_beta   90.00
_cell.angle_gamma   90.00
#
_symmetry.space_group_name_H-M   'P 1'
#
loop_
_entity.id
_entity.type
_entity.pdbx_description
1 polymer ?
#
loop_
_entity_poly.entity_id
_entity_poly.type
_entity_poly.pdbx_seq_one_letter_code
_entity_poly.pdbx_strand_id
1 'polypeptide(L)'
;MASTSHKPRSMPVGQRNILRPNDSASLWNCTLSPGWTRDEVEILRNALTRFGIGNWKDIMEYGCLPGKTNAQLNLQTQKLLGQQSTAEFQGLHIDPLEVGRTNALKQGDDVKRKNGFIVNSGGKLTREERMRKTQEHREKYELPESVWKNIVLPKPND
;
A
#
# COMPACT_ATOMS: atom_id res chain seq x y z
N MET A 1 -49.86 34.64 -8.31
CA MET A 1 -48.83 34.31 -9.32
C MET A 1 -47.69 33.60 -8.62
N ALA A 2 -47.35 32.37 -9.03
CA ALA A 2 -46.48 31.47 -8.27
C ALA A 2 -44.99 31.81 -8.42
N SER A 3 -44.28 31.85 -7.29
CA SER A 3 -42.83 32.05 -7.21
C SER A 3 -42.08 30.76 -7.58
N THR A 4 -41.26 30.81 -8.62
CA THR A 4 -40.44 29.68 -9.08
C THR A 4 -39.15 29.58 -8.26
N SER A 5 -39.19 28.74 -7.22
CA SER A 5 -38.02 28.30 -6.46
C SER A 5 -37.02 27.60 -7.39
N HIS A 6 -35.89 28.25 -7.67
CA HIS A 6 -34.77 27.65 -8.39
C HIS A 6 -34.06 26.67 -7.45
N LYS A 7 -34.32 25.37 -7.59
CA LYS A 7 -33.52 24.33 -6.94
C LYS A 7 -32.08 24.38 -7.49
N PRO A 8 -31.03 24.34 -6.65
CA PRO A 8 -29.67 24.28 -7.13
C PRO A 8 -29.46 22.98 -7.92
N ARG A 9 -29.04 23.10 -9.18
CA ARG A 9 -28.70 21.95 -10.02
C ARG A 9 -27.45 21.28 -9.45
N SER A 10 -27.57 20.00 -9.12
CA SER A 10 -26.41 19.12 -8.87
C SER A 10 -25.49 19.16 -10.09
N MET A 11 -24.19 19.41 -9.86
CA MET A 11 -23.20 19.43 -10.92
C MET A 11 -22.99 18.03 -11.53
N PRO A 12 -22.70 17.91 -12.84
CA PRO A 12 -22.32 16.66 -13.45
C PRO A 12 -21.06 16.08 -12.80
N VAL A 13 -21.08 14.78 -12.52
CA VAL A 13 -19.94 14.06 -11.95
C VAL A 13 -18.82 14.04 -13.00
N GLY A 14 -17.72 14.74 -12.74
CA GLY A 14 -16.53 14.71 -13.62
C GLY A 14 -15.63 15.95 -13.60
N GLN A 15 -16.11 17.10 -13.12
CA GLN A 15 -15.30 18.33 -13.09
C GLN A 15 -14.93 18.75 -11.67
N ARG A 16 -14.10 17.95 -11.00
CA ARG A 16 -13.18 18.43 -9.96
C ARG A 16 -11.95 17.52 -9.92
N ASN A 17 -11.15 17.53 -11.00
CA ASN A 17 -9.72 17.32 -10.81
C ASN A 17 -9.17 18.58 -10.13
N ILE A 18 -9.46 18.73 -8.84
CA ILE A 18 -8.67 19.60 -7.98
C ILE A 18 -7.30 18.94 -7.99
N LEU A 19 -6.39 19.45 -8.82
CA LEU A 19 -4.98 19.11 -8.75
C LEU A 19 -4.52 19.48 -7.34
N ARG A 20 -4.53 18.49 -6.44
CA ARG A 20 -3.90 18.62 -5.14
C ARG A 20 -2.40 18.62 -5.42
N PRO A 21 -1.60 19.37 -4.66
CA PRO A 21 -0.14 19.28 -4.78
C PRO A 21 0.38 17.85 -4.68
N ASN A 22 -0.34 16.97 -3.97
CA ASN A 22 -0.06 15.54 -3.89
C ASN A 22 -0.35 14.74 -5.17
N ASP A 23 -1.01 15.27 -6.20
CA ASP A 23 -1.47 14.49 -7.36
C ASP A 23 -0.37 14.21 -8.39
N SER A 24 0.88 14.63 -8.16
CA SER A 24 2.02 14.20 -8.98
C SER A 24 2.40 12.77 -8.64
N ALA A 25 2.46 11.87 -9.64
CA ALA A 25 2.85 10.47 -9.46
C ALA A 25 4.21 10.28 -8.75
N SER A 26 5.14 11.24 -8.92
CA SER A 26 6.43 11.28 -8.24
C SER A 26 6.36 11.69 -6.76
N LEU A 27 5.33 12.43 -6.34
CA LEU A 27 5.14 12.87 -4.95
C LEU A 27 4.51 11.79 -4.05
N TRP A 28 3.79 10.83 -4.62
CA TRP A 28 3.15 9.74 -3.86
C TRP A 28 4.15 8.77 -3.23
N ASN A 29 5.36 8.66 -3.79
CA ASN A 29 6.47 7.94 -3.17
C ASN A 29 7.00 8.63 -1.89
N CYS A 30 6.50 9.82 -1.55
CA CYS A 30 6.92 10.61 -0.39
C CYS A 30 5.76 11.08 0.50
N THR A 31 4.50 10.75 0.19
CA THR A 31 3.36 11.16 1.03
C THR A 31 3.22 10.22 2.24
N LEU A 32 3.99 10.51 3.28
CA LEU A 32 3.89 9.88 4.60
C LEU A 32 2.43 9.86 5.06
N SER A 33 1.98 8.76 5.66
CA SER A 33 0.70 8.79 6.37
C SER A 33 0.81 9.78 7.54
N PRO A 34 -0.27 10.50 7.91
CA PRO A 34 -0.19 11.42 9.06
C PRO A 34 0.39 10.72 10.29
N GLY A 35 1.40 11.35 10.91
CA GLY A 35 2.13 10.77 12.03
C GLY A 35 3.16 9.71 11.68
N TRP A 36 3.63 9.64 10.42
CA TRP A 36 4.79 8.83 10.01
C TRP A 36 6.00 9.70 9.69
N THR A 37 7.18 9.28 10.10
CA THR A 37 8.46 9.81 9.62
C THR A 37 9.01 8.96 8.48
N ARG A 38 10.03 9.46 7.76
CA ARG A 38 10.72 8.68 6.72
C ARG A 38 11.41 7.45 7.33
N ASP A 39 12.04 7.63 8.47
CA ASP A 39 12.73 6.56 9.20
C ASP A 39 11.76 5.46 9.61
N GLU A 40 10.58 5.82 10.13
CA GLU A 40 9.53 4.84 10.46
C GLU A 40 9.06 4.06 9.22
N VAL A 41 8.97 4.72 8.06
CA VAL A 41 8.61 4.04 6.81
C VAL A 41 9.71 3.07 6.37
N GLU A 42 10.98 3.43 6.54
CA GLU A 42 12.11 2.55 6.24
C GLU A 42 12.17 1.37 7.22
N ILE A 43 11.92 1.60 8.50
CA ILE A 43 11.79 0.55 9.51
C ILE A 43 10.64 -0.39 9.14
N LEU A 44 9.48 0.14 8.73
CA LEU A 44 8.36 -0.69 8.28
C LEU A 44 8.75 -1.52 7.06
N ARG A 45 9.39 -0.92 6.05
CA ARG A 45 9.86 -1.64 4.86
C ARG A 45 10.75 -2.83 5.27
N ASN A 46 11.74 -2.57 6.12
CA ASN A 46 12.64 -3.61 6.62
C ASN A 46 11.91 -4.68 7.44
N ALA A 47 10.94 -4.29 8.26
CA ALA A 47 10.15 -5.22 9.07
C ALA A 47 9.24 -6.11 8.21
N LEU A 48 8.59 -5.54 7.20
CA LEU A 48 7.80 -6.26 6.20
C LEU A 48 8.66 -7.26 5.42
N THR A 49 9.86 -6.87 5.02
CA THR A 49 10.79 -7.76 4.33
C THR A 49 11.28 -8.88 5.26
N ARG A 50 11.61 -8.56 6.50
CA ARG A 50 12.11 -9.53 7.48
C ARG A 50 11.06 -10.54 7.94
N PHE A 51 9.88 -10.08 8.31
CA PHE A 51 8.83 -10.92 8.89
C PHE A 51 7.83 -11.43 7.86
N GLY A 52 7.77 -10.83 6.68
CA GLY A 52 6.81 -11.13 5.64
C GLY A 52 5.62 -10.16 5.67
N ILE A 53 5.11 -9.83 4.48
CA ILE A 53 3.96 -8.91 4.34
C ILE A 53 2.74 -9.52 5.03
N GLY A 54 2.06 -8.74 5.88
CA GLY A 54 0.86 -9.23 6.57
C GLY A 54 1.11 -9.94 7.90
N ASN A 55 2.37 -10.18 8.29
CA ASN A 55 2.74 -10.76 9.59
C ASN A 55 2.81 -9.68 10.67
N TRP A 56 1.68 -9.03 10.92
CA TRP A 56 1.58 -7.88 11.83
C TRP A 56 1.93 -8.23 13.27
N LYS A 57 1.59 -9.45 13.71
CA LYS A 57 1.86 -9.90 15.07
C LYS A 57 3.35 -9.82 15.39
N ASP A 58 4.19 -10.43 14.55
CA ASP A 58 5.64 -10.49 14.78
C ASP A 58 6.29 -9.10 14.69
N ILE A 59 5.83 -8.26 13.75
CA ILE A 59 6.29 -6.87 13.61
C ILE A 59 5.97 -6.05 14.87
N MET A 60 4.77 -6.22 15.41
CA MET A 60 4.31 -5.52 16.61
C MET A 60 5.01 -6.03 17.87
N GLU A 61 5.16 -7.35 18.03
CA GLU A 61 5.86 -7.97 19.16
C GLU A 61 7.35 -7.62 19.17
N TYR A 62 7.97 -7.45 18.00
CA TYR A 62 9.34 -6.96 17.91
C TYR A 62 9.49 -5.51 18.39
N GLY A 63 8.44 -4.69 18.26
CA GLY A 63 8.38 -3.34 18.84
C GLY A 63 9.22 -2.27 18.13
N CYS A 64 9.63 -2.49 16.88
CA CYS A 64 10.42 -1.51 16.11
C CYS A 64 9.66 -0.23 15.71
N LEU A 65 8.32 -0.23 15.85
CA LEU A 65 7.44 0.89 15.49
C LEU A 65 6.49 1.22 16.65
N PRO A 66 6.99 1.77 17.76
CA PRO A 66 6.19 2.02 18.95
C PRO A 66 5.04 2.99 18.65
N GLY A 67 3.85 2.67 19.19
CA GLY A 67 2.65 3.48 19.02
C GLY A 67 1.97 3.38 17.66
N LYS A 68 2.51 2.62 16.69
CA LYS A 68 1.78 2.33 15.44
C LYS A 68 0.80 1.18 15.63
N THR A 69 -0.40 1.34 15.10
CA THR A 69 -1.44 0.31 15.10
C THR A 69 -1.39 -0.55 13.84
N ASN A 70 -1.92 -1.77 13.88
CA ASN A 70 -2.04 -2.64 12.70
C ASN A 70 -2.72 -1.94 11.51
N ALA A 71 -3.72 -1.10 11.76
CA ALA A 71 -4.40 -0.34 10.71
C ALA A 71 -3.44 0.66 10.04
N GLN A 72 -2.61 1.36 10.82
CA GLN A 72 -1.59 2.26 10.29
C GLN A 72 -0.50 1.51 9.53
N LEU A 73 -0.04 0.36 10.04
CA LEU A 73 0.94 -0.49 9.34
C LEU A 73 0.40 -0.94 7.97
N ASN A 74 -0.84 -1.43 7.93
CA ASN A 74 -1.46 -1.89 6.69
C ASN A 74 -1.67 -0.74 5.69
N LEU A 75 -2.16 0.44 6.12
CA LEU A 75 -2.31 1.60 5.24
C LEU A 75 -0.96 2.07 4.67
N GLN A 76 0.09 2.09 5.49
CA GLN A 76 1.42 2.44 5.02
C GLN A 76 2.00 1.36 4.09
N THR A 77 1.70 0.09 4.32
CA THR A 77 2.07 -1.02 3.41
C THR A 77 1.41 -0.88 2.04
N GLN A 78 0.11 -0.55 1.99
CA GLN A 78 -0.58 -0.28 0.73
C GLN A 78 0.08 0.86 -0.07
N LYS A 79 0.57 1.90 0.63
CA LYS A 79 1.35 2.99 0.02
C LYS A 79 2.65 2.52 -0.57
N LEU A 80 3.42 1.73 0.18
CA LEU A 80 4.67 1.15 -0.30
C LEU A 80 4.45 0.30 -1.56
N LEU A 81 3.40 -0.52 -1.57
CA LEU A 81 3.07 -1.38 -2.72
C LEU A 81 2.41 -0.64 -3.89
N GLY A 82 1.89 0.57 -3.69
CA GLY A 82 1.11 1.29 -4.70
C GLY A 82 -0.24 0.65 -5.06
N GLN A 83 -0.78 -0.21 -4.19
CA GLN A 83 -2.06 -0.90 -4.40
C GLN A 83 -2.83 -1.13 -3.09
N GLN A 84 -4.16 -1.21 -3.18
CA GLN A 84 -5.01 -1.37 -1.98
C GLN A 84 -5.02 -2.79 -1.41
N SER A 85 -4.95 -3.80 -2.27
CA SER A 85 -4.95 -5.20 -1.84
C SER A 85 -3.54 -5.61 -1.40
N THR A 86 -3.40 -6.19 -0.22
CA THR A 86 -2.15 -6.82 0.25
C THR A 86 -2.23 -8.35 0.23
N ALA A 87 -3.41 -8.91 -0.04
CA ALA A 87 -3.71 -10.32 0.16
C ALA A 87 -2.87 -11.28 -0.69
N GLU A 88 -2.41 -10.83 -1.86
CA GLU A 88 -1.56 -11.62 -2.76
C GLU A 88 -0.10 -11.68 -2.30
N PHE A 89 0.32 -10.82 -1.37
CA PHE A 89 1.67 -10.78 -0.83
C PHE A 89 1.78 -11.40 0.57
N GLN A 90 0.67 -11.91 1.14
CA GLN A 90 0.65 -12.42 2.50
C GLN A 90 1.76 -13.47 2.73
N GLY A 91 2.59 -13.22 3.73
CA GLY A 91 3.70 -14.09 4.14
C GLY A 91 4.93 -14.05 3.23
N LEU A 92 4.95 -13.23 2.17
CA LEU A 92 6.13 -13.11 1.30
C LEU A 92 7.16 -12.14 1.89
N HIS A 93 8.42 -12.53 1.80
CA HIS A 93 9.58 -11.72 2.21
C HIS A 93 10.11 -10.90 1.04
N ILE A 94 9.45 -9.79 0.74
CA ILE A 94 9.74 -8.95 -0.44
C ILE A 94 10.12 -7.52 -0.02
N ASP A 95 10.76 -6.78 -0.92
CA ASP A 95 10.83 -5.32 -0.81
C ASP A 95 9.54 -4.69 -1.36
N PRO A 96 8.65 -4.14 -0.50
CA PRO A 96 7.39 -3.57 -0.98
C PRO A 96 7.59 -2.33 -1.88
N LEU A 97 8.72 -1.61 -1.78
CA LEU A 97 9.01 -0.48 -2.67
C LEU A 97 9.30 -0.92 -4.11
N GLU A 98 9.90 -2.10 -4.31
CA GLU A 98 10.14 -2.63 -5.65
C GLU A 98 8.82 -2.91 -6.37
N VAL A 99 7.87 -3.49 -5.65
CA VAL A 99 6.49 -3.67 -6.13
C VAL A 99 5.84 -2.32 -6.40
N GLY A 100 5.98 -1.34 -5.49
CA GLY A 100 5.47 0.02 -5.66
C GLY A 100 5.96 0.70 -6.92
N ARG A 101 7.27 0.63 -7.20
CA ARG A 101 7.88 1.18 -8.43
C ARG A 101 7.31 0.50 -9.67
N THR A 102 7.23 -0.83 -9.66
CA THR A 102 6.64 -1.60 -10.76
C THR A 102 5.17 -1.21 -10.98
N ASN A 103 4.41 -1.09 -9.90
CA ASN A 103 3.01 -0.70 -9.93
C ASN A 103 2.82 0.75 -10.38
N ALA A 104 3.74 1.66 -10.10
CA ALA A 104 3.69 3.05 -10.58
C ALA A 104 3.80 3.13 -12.11
N LEU A 105 4.56 2.22 -12.72
CA LEU A 105 4.77 2.16 -14.17
C LEU A 105 3.60 1.48 -14.92
N LYS A 106 2.74 0.73 -14.22
CA LYS A 106 1.58 0.07 -14.84
C LYS A 106 0.58 1.11 -15.38
N GLN A 107 0.33 1.01 -16.69
CA GLN A 107 -0.67 1.74 -17.46
C GLN A 107 -1.49 0.73 -18.29
N GLY A 108 -2.71 1.09 -18.67
CA GLY A 108 -3.58 0.24 -19.47
C GLY A 108 -5.06 0.40 -19.09
N ASP A 109 -5.95 0.00 -19.98
CA ASP A 109 -7.40 0.09 -19.77
C ASP A 109 -7.88 -0.81 -18.61
N ASP A 110 -7.13 -1.86 -18.31
CA ASP A 110 -7.35 -2.82 -17.23
C ASP A 110 -6.84 -2.31 -15.87
N VAL A 111 -5.98 -1.29 -15.84
CA VAL A 111 -5.43 -0.73 -14.59
C VAL A 111 -6.36 0.35 -14.04
N LYS A 112 -7.19 -0.02 -13.06
CA LYS A 112 -8.01 0.95 -12.33
C LYS A 112 -7.29 1.48 -11.11
N ARG A 113 -7.38 2.80 -10.88
CA ARG A 113 -6.82 3.47 -9.70
C ARG A 113 -7.88 4.19 -8.89
N LYS A 114 -7.77 4.14 -7.57
CA LYS A 114 -8.54 4.94 -6.62
C LYS A 114 -7.58 5.59 -5.63
N ASN A 115 -7.60 6.93 -5.56
CA ASN A 115 -6.67 7.72 -4.75
C ASN A 115 -5.19 7.37 -5.04
N GLY A 116 -4.83 7.15 -6.31
CA GLY A 116 -3.48 6.79 -6.73
C GLY A 116 -3.11 5.30 -6.65
N PHE A 117 -3.84 4.51 -5.87
CA PHE A 117 -3.58 3.07 -5.71
C PHE A 117 -4.22 2.24 -6.80
N ILE A 118 -3.53 1.20 -7.27
CA ILE A 118 -4.17 0.15 -8.06
C ILE A 118 -5.25 -0.52 -7.19
N VAL A 119 -6.44 -0.65 -7.76
CA VAL A 119 -7.57 -1.35 -7.14
C VAL A 119 -7.94 -2.56 -7.97
N ASN A 120 -8.39 -3.62 -7.28
CA ASN A 120 -9.04 -4.72 -7.97
C ASN A 120 -10.42 -4.25 -8.44
N SER A 121 -10.59 -4.13 -9.75
CA SER A 121 -11.88 -3.80 -10.39
C SER A 121 -12.76 -5.02 -10.63
N GLY A 122 -12.25 -6.23 -10.40
CA GLY A 122 -13.02 -7.47 -10.48
C GLY A 122 -13.71 -7.84 -9.15
N GLY A 123 -14.41 -8.97 -9.16
CA GLY A 123 -14.98 -9.57 -7.97
C GLY A 123 -13.93 -9.95 -6.92
N LYS A 124 -14.40 -10.45 -5.77
CA LYS A 124 -13.53 -10.99 -4.73
C LYS A 124 -12.72 -12.15 -5.32
N LEU A 125 -11.38 -12.07 -5.23
CA LEU A 125 -10.52 -13.17 -5.68
C LEU A 125 -10.90 -14.46 -4.97
N THR A 126 -11.00 -15.54 -5.74
CA THR A 126 -11.13 -16.88 -5.18
C THR A 126 -9.84 -17.26 -4.44
N ARG A 127 -9.91 -18.32 -3.64
CA ARG A 127 -8.74 -18.84 -2.94
C ARG A 127 -7.66 -19.28 -3.93
N GLU A 128 -8.05 -19.95 -5.02
CA GLU A 128 -7.17 -20.47 -6.06
C GLU A 128 -6.46 -19.34 -6.81
N GLU A 129 -7.19 -18.31 -7.23
CA GLU A 129 -6.61 -17.13 -7.88
C GLU A 129 -5.61 -16.42 -6.97
N ARG A 130 -5.92 -16.33 -5.68
CA ARG A 130 -5.02 -15.74 -4.70
C ARG A 130 -3.74 -16.56 -4.59
N MET A 131 -3.84 -17.89 -4.45
CA MET A 131 -2.67 -18.76 -4.36
C MET A 131 -1.81 -18.68 -5.63
N ARG A 132 -2.43 -18.66 -6.82
CA ARG A 132 -1.73 -18.48 -8.09
C ARG A 132 -0.96 -17.16 -8.12
N LYS A 133 -1.61 -16.05 -7.78
CA LYS A 133 -0.94 -14.73 -7.73
C LYS A 133 0.17 -14.68 -6.68
N THR A 134 -0.06 -15.26 -5.51
CA THR A 134 0.98 -15.35 -4.47
C THR A 134 2.18 -16.13 -4.96
N GLN A 135 1.99 -17.22 -5.69
CA GLN A 135 3.09 -17.97 -6.29
C GLN A 135 3.82 -17.16 -7.36
N GLU A 136 3.11 -16.47 -8.25
CA GLU A 136 3.72 -15.58 -9.25
C GLU A 136 4.55 -14.46 -8.62
N HIS A 137 4.03 -13.83 -7.55
CA HIS A 137 4.78 -12.81 -6.82
C HIS A 137 5.94 -13.37 -6.03
N ARG A 138 5.82 -14.60 -5.52
CA ARG A 138 6.90 -15.31 -4.85
C ARG A 138 8.08 -15.49 -5.79
N GLU A 139 7.83 -16.07 -6.96
CA GLU A 139 8.86 -16.30 -7.98
C GLU A 139 9.51 -15.01 -8.47
N LYS A 140 8.72 -13.92 -8.51
CA LYS A 140 9.19 -12.64 -9.04
C LYS A 140 9.94 -11.77 -8.03
N TYR A 141 9.51 -11.74 -6.77
CA TYR A 141 9.94 -10.73 -5.80
C TYR A 141 10.48 -11.30 -4.47
N GLU A 142 10.29 -12.59 -4.19
CA GLU A 142 10.74 -13.15 -2.91
C GLU A 142 12.27 -13.09 -2.79
N LEU A 143 12.73 -12.47 -1.72
CA LEU A 143 14.14 -12.39 -1.42
C LEU A 143 14.63 -13.73 -0.86
N PRO A 144 15.90 -14.11 -1.13
CA PRO A 144 16.49 -15.28 -0.51
C PRO A 144 16.45 -15.21 1.03
N GLU A 145 16.32 -16.37 1.69
CA GLU A 145 16.31 -16.44 3.16
C GLU A 145 17.51 -15.75 3.80
N SER A 146 18.69 -15.92 3.21
CA SER A 146 19.92 -15.27 3.68
C SER A 146 19.84 -13.75 3.67
N VAL A 147 18.99 -13.14 2.84
CA VAL A 147 18.85 -11.68 2.78
C VAL A 147 17.91 -11.20 3.87
N TRP A 148 16.68 -11.68 3.88
CA TRP A 148 15.66 -11.13 4.78
C TRP A 148 15.90 -11.49 6.25
N LYS A 149 16.53 -12.64 6.54
CA LYS A 149 16.83 -13.08 7.91
C LYS A 149 17.90 -12.21 8.59
N ASN A 150 18.79 -11.62 7.80
CA ASN A 150 19.89 -10.78 8.27
C ASN A 150 19.52 -9.30 8.38
N ILE A 151 18.29 -8.91 8.05
CA ILE A 151 17.82 -7.54 8.22
C ILE A 151 17.80 -7.19 9.70
N VAL A 152 18.57 -6.19 10.10
CA VAL A 152 18.59 -5.68 11.48
C VAL A 152 17.54 -4.58 11.61
N LEU A 153 16.71 -4.69 12.65
CA LEU A 153 15.70 -3.69 13.00
C LEU A 153 16.12 -2.98 14.29
N PRO A 154 15.72 -1.71 14.48
CA PRO A 154 15.97 -1.03 15.75
C PRO A 154 15.20 -1.74 16.86
N LYS A 155 15.87 -2.00 17.97
CA LYS A 155 15.21 -2.50 19.18
C LYS A 155 14.34 -1.39 19.77
N PRO A 156 13.25 -1.73 20.48
CA PRO A 156 12.58 -0.76 21.34
C PRO A 156 13.64 -0.14 22.26
N ASN A 157 13.68 1.19 22.37
CA ASN A 157 14.50 1.81 23.41
C ASN A 157 14.03 1.27 24.76
N ASP A 158 14.95 0.71 25.56
CA ASP A 158 14.70 0.23 26.93
C ASP A 158 14.14 1.36 27.83
#